data_AF-A0A2B8YVK6-F1
#
_entry.id   AF-A0A2B8YVK6-F1
#
_cell.length_a   1.000
_cell.length_b   1.000
_cell.length_c   1.000
_cell.angle_alpha   90.00
_cell.angle_beta   90.00
_cell.angle_gamma   90.00
#
_symmetry.space_group_name_H-M   'P 1'
#
loop_
_entity.id
_entity.type
_entity.pdbx_description
1 polymer ?
#
loop_
_entity_poly.entity_id
_entity_poly.type
_entity_poly.pdbx_seq_one_letter_code
_entity_poly.pdbx_strand_id
1 'polypeptide(L)'
;MLKFHNFLVDWVRSIDISKTRLNAKFEKEIDRENDFFLTFNYTYVFEEIYGAENVCHIHGERDDFDENILFGHNHDHEGEEYENSHIGTTESLGKIHRLVNYSPLSKA
;
A
#
# COMPACT_ATOMS: atom_id res chain seq x y z
N MET A 1 -15.59 -4.98 -9.76
CA MET A 1 -14.46 -4.46 -8.95
C MET A 1 -14.91 -3.45 -7.89
N LEU A 2 -15.63 -2.38 -8.22
CA LEU A 2 -16.10 -1.35 -7.24
C LEU A 2 -16.74 -1.88 -5.94
N LYS A 3 -17.55 -2.95 -5.99
CA LYS A 3 -18.19 -3.51 -4.78
C LYS A 3 -17.20 -4.12 -3.78
N PHE A 4 -16.14 -4.77 -4.27
CA PHE A 4 -15.14 -5.38 -3.40
C PHE A 4 -14.21 -4.32 -2.81
N HIS A 5 -13.85 -3.31 -3.61
CA HIS A 5 -13.11 -2.14 -3.15
C HIS A 5 -13.82 -1.44 -1.99
N ASN A 6 -15.09 -1.07 -2.18
CA ASN A 6 -15.87 -0.39 -1.15
C ASN A 6 -16.00 -1.25 0.12
N PHE A 7 -16.14 -2.57 -0.03
CA PHE A 7 -16.12 -3.47 1.14
C PHE A 7 -14.80 -3.40 1.91
N LEU A 8 -13.65 -3.32 1.23
CA LEU A 8 -12.36 -3.18 1.88
C LEU A 8 -12.19 -1.81 2.55
N VAL A 9 -12.67 -0.74 1.90
CA VAL A 9 -12.72 0.60 2.50
C VAL A 9 -13.55 0.58 3.78
N ASP A 10 -14.77 0.02 3.73
CA ASP A 10 -15.66 -0.10 4.89
C ASP A 10 -15.02 -0.94 6.00
N TRP A 11 -14.35 -2.03 5.62
CA TRP A 11 -13.61 -2.86 6.56
C TRP A 11 -12.49 -2.07 7.24
N VAL A 12 -11.65 -1.34 6.49
CA VAL A 12 -10.61 -0.45 7.03
C VAL A 12 -11.21 0.57 8.02
N ARG A 13 -12.32 1.21 7.65
CA ARG A 13 -13.04 2.17 8.52
C ARG A 13 -13.64 1.52 9.78
N SER A 14 -13.86 0.21 9.77
CA SER A 14 -14.36 -0.54 10.93
C SER A 14 -13.29 -0.98 11.94
N ILE A 15 -12.01 -0.89 11.60
CA ILE A 15 -10.90 -1.36 12.46
C ILE A 15 -10.78 -0.49 13.72
N ASP A 16 -11.22 -0.99 14.86
CA ASP A 16 -11.06 -0.30 16.14
C ASP A 16 -9.64 -0.50 16.70
N ILE A 17 -8.87 0.58 16.81
CA ILE A 17 -7.51 0.57 17.38
C ILE A 17 -7.48 0.94 18.87
N SER A 18 -8.61 1.24 19.51
CA SER A 18 -8.67 1.67 20.92
C SER A 18 -8.13 0.65 21.92
N LYS A 19 -8.12 -0.64 21.55
CA LYS A 19 -7.60 -1.75 22.38
C LYS A 19 -6.17 -2.15 22.01
N THR A 20 -5.56 -1.45 21.06
CA THR A 20 -4.18 -1.72 20.63
C THR A 20 -3.23 -1.44 21.77
N ARG A 21 -2.28 -2.36 21.97
CA ARG A 21 -1.24 -2.20 22.98
C ARG A 21 0.04 -1.77 22.32
N LEU A 22 0.64 -0.72 22.86
CA LEU A 22 1.96 -0.28 22.47
C LEU A 22 2.99 -1.39 22.72
N ASN A 23 3.89 -1.59 21.75
CA ASN A 23 5.05 -2.46 21.93
C ASN A 23 6.19 -1.66 22.57
N ALA A 24 6.41 -1.89 23.87
CA ALA A 24 7.41 -1.18 24.67
C ALA A 24 8.86 -1.38 24.22
N LYS A 25 9.15 -2.38 23.37
CA LYS A 25 10.47 -2.49 22.74
C LYS A 25 10.58 -1.51 21.60
N PHE A 26 9.60 -1.52 20.69
CA PHE A 26 9.59 -0.64 19.52
C PHE A 26 9.52 0.84 19.90
N GLU A 27 8.70 1.20 20.90
CA GLU A 27 8.61 2.58 21.41
C GLU A 27 9.98 3.16 21.82
N LYS A 28 10.91 2.33 22.31
CA LYS A 28 12.24 2.78 22.74
C LYS A 28 13.22 3.00 21.59
N GLU A 29 12.92 2.43 20.42
CA GLU A 29 13.79 2.49 19.25
C GLU A 29 13.42 3.64 18.31
N ILE A 30 12.36 4.39 18.62
CA ILE A 30 11.85 5.46 17.76
C ILE A 30 11.91 6.82 18.45
N ASP A 31 12.16 7.85 17.66
CA ASP A 31 11.94 9.24 18.01
C ASP A 31 10.64 9.72 17.37
N ARG A 32 9.61 9.91 18.20
CA ARG A 32 8.26 10.26 17.78
C ARG A 32 8.17 11.58 17.00
N GLU A 33 9.06 12.52 17.31
CA GLU A 33 9.06 13.88 16.75
C GLU A 33 9.98 13.98 15.53
N ASN A 34 11.11 13.25 15.53
CA ASN A 34 12.16 13.42 14.53
C ASN A 34 12.23 12.30 13.48
N ASP A 35 11.71 11.11 13.76
CA ASP A 35 11.73 10.02 12.79
C ASP A 35 10.63 10.18 11.74
N PHE A 36 10.92 9.71 10.53
CA PHE A 36 9.97 9.63 9.43
C PHE A 36 9.55 8.18 9.19
N PHE A 37 8.25 7.92 9.25
CA PHE A 37 7.68 6.59 9.09
C PHE A 37 7.06 6.44 7.71
N LEU A 38 7.47 5.39 7.00
CA LEU A 38 6.75 4.91 5.82
C LEU A 38 5.93 3.70 6.24
N THR A 39 4.60 3.74 6.04
CA THR A 39 3.71 2.69 6.52
C THR A 39 2.73 2.21 5.46
N PHE A 40 2.50 0.90 5.48
CA PHE A 40 1.48 0.21 4.71
C PHE A 40 0.17 0.02 5.50
N ASN A 41 0.15 0.40 6.78
CA ASN A 41 -1.07 0.37 7.58
C ASN A 41 -2.04 1.44 7.07
N TYR A 42 -3.34 1.14 7.08
CA TYR A 42 -4.38 2.12 6.76
C TYR A 42 -4.88 2.89 7.99
N THR A 43 -4.52 2.44 9.19
CA THR A 43 -4.96 3.00 10.47
C THR A 43 -3.88 3.86 11.10
N TYR A 44 -4.30 4.81 11.92
CA TYR A 44 -3.45 5.76 12.64
C TYR A 44 -2.73 5.15 13.86
N VAL A 45 -2.22 3.93 13.75
CA VAL A 45 -1.53 3.27 14.88
C VAL A 45 -0.25 4.02 15.24
N PHE A 46 0.50 4.52 14.26
CA PHE A 46 1.72 5.26 14.55
C PHE A 46 1.43 6.59 15.25
N GLU A 47 0.37 7.26 14.87
CA GLU A 47 -0.04 8.57 15.35
C GLU A 47 -0.76 8.46 16.69
N GLU A 48 -1.80 7.62 16.80
CA GLU A 48 -2.64 7.53 18.00
C GLU A 48 -2.04 6.66 19.10
N ILE A 49 -1.33 5.57 18.75
CA ILE A 49 -0.77 4.64 19.73
C ILE A 49 0.69 4.96 20.02
N TYR A 50 1.47 5.28 18.98
CA TYR A 50 2.88 5.60 19.15
C TYR A 50 3.16 7.11 19.20
N GLY A 51 2.21 8.01 18.91
CA GLY A 51 2.46 9.46 18.99
C GLY A 51 3.45 9.98 17.94
N ALA A 52 3.69 9.25 16.86
CA ALA A 52 4.61 9.66 15.79
C ALA A 52 4.00 10.79 14.96
N GLU A 53 4.79 11.82 14.66
CA GLU A 53 4.30 13.02 13.96
C GLU A 53 4.46 12.94 12.44
N ASN A 54 5.52 12.29 11.95
CA ASN A 54 5.86 12.27 10.52
C ASN A 54 5.57 10.90 9.90
N VAL A 55 4.30 10.61 9.64
CA VAL A 55 3.87 9.32 9.07
C VAL A 55 3.37 9.50 7.63
N CYS A 56 3.84 8.65 6.73
CA CYS A 56 3.42 8.59 5.34
C CYS A 56 2.72 7.25 5.05
N HIS A 57 1.40 7.33 4.87
CA HIS A 57 0.54 6.22 4.46
C HIS A 57 0.59 6.03 2.94
N ILE A 58 1.49 5.16 2.46
CA ILE A 58 1.71 5.01 1.01
C ILE A 58 0.57 4.32 0.26
N HIS A 59 -0.38 3.73 0.97
CA HIS A 59 -1.59 3.13 0.40
C HIS A 59 -2.86 3.94 0.72
N GLY A 60 -2.71 5.17 1.21
CA GLY A 60 -3.82 5.94 1.76
C GLY A 60 -4.20 5.49 3.18
N GLU A 61 -5.08 6.27 3.79
CA GLU A 61 -5.48 6.15 5.20
C GLU A 61 -7.00 6.07 5.37
N ARG A 62 -7.48 5.69 6.56
CA ARG A 62 -8.88 5.32 6.79
C ARG A 62 -9.88 6.44 6.42
N ASP A 63 -9.47 7.69 6.58
CA ASP A 63 -10.32 8.87 6.38
C ASP A 63 -10.17 9.48 4.98
N ASP A 64 -9.33 8.88 4.12
CA ASP A 64 -9.25 9.26 2.71
C ASP A 64 -10.55 8.97 1.96
N PHE A 65 -10.70 9.64 0.81
CA PHE A 65 -11.68 9.26 -0.21
C PHE A 65 -11.47 7.81 -0.65
N ASP A 66 -12.56 7.08 -0.88
CA ASP A 66 -12.54 5.65 -1.18
C ASP A 66 -11.56 5.32 -2.32
N GLU A 67 -11.52 6.13 -3.38
CA GLU A 67 -10.63 5.96 -4.54
C GLU A 67 -9.13 6.14 -4.24
N ASN A 68 -8.77 6.79 -3.14
CA ASN A 68 -7.39 7.05 -2.75
C ASN A 68 -6.81 5.94 -1.87
N ILE A 69 -7.65 5.06 -1.32
CA ILE A 69 -7.19 3.92 -0.54
C ILE A 69 -6.83 2.77 -1.48
N LEU A 70 -5.55 2.45 -1.56
CA LEU A 70 -4.99 1.46 -2.49
C LEU A 70 -4.95 0.08 -1.84
N PHE A 71 -5.69 -0.86 -2.43
CA PHE A 71 -5.71 -2.26 -1.98
C PHE A 71 -5.02 -3.19 -2.97
N GLY A 72 -4.05 -3.96 -2.45
CA GLY A 72 -3.27 -4.91 -3.24
C GLY A 72 -2.27 -4.25 -4.18
N HIS A 73 -1.45 -5.08 -4.84
CA HIS A 73 -0.68 -4.64 -6.00
C HIS A 73 -1.52 -4.94 -7.24
N ASN A 74 -1.67 -3.96 -8.11
CA ASN A 74 -2.46 -4.04 -9.33
C ASN A 74 -2.10 -5.32 -10.11
N HIS A 75 -2.95 -6.35 -10.02
CA HIS A 75 -2.86 -7.51 -10.89
C HIS A 75 -3.53 -7.11 -12.20
N ASP A 76 -2.77 -6.43 -13.06
CA ASP A 76 -2.97 -6.67 -14.48
C ASP A 76 -2.63 -8.15 -14.67
N HIS A 77 -3.60 -8.97 -15.09
CA HIS A 77 -3.49 -10.43 -15.25
C HIS A 77 -2.34 -10.90 -16.17
N GLU A 78 -1.53 -9.98 -16.68
CA GLU A 78 -0.32 -10.22 -17.46
C GLU A 78 0.97 -10.29 -16.60
N GLY A 79 0.88 -10.02 -15.28
CA GLY A 79 2.04 -9.87 -14.38
C GLY A 79 2.51 -11.11 -13.63
N GLU A 80 1.71 -12.17 -13.51
CA GLU A 80 2.00 -13.30 -12.60
C GLU A 80 3.31 -14.06 -12.93
N GLU A 81 3.68 -14.17 -14.20
CA GLU A 81 4.96 -14.78 -14.59
C GLU A 81 6.17 -13.86 -14.34
N TYR A 82 5.98 -12.54 -14.48
CA TYR A 82 7.04 -11.53 -14.31
C TYR A 82 7.34 -11.24 -12.85
N GLU A 83 6.31 -11.16 -12.00
CA GLU A 83 6.46 -10.86 -10.58
C GLU A 83 7.15 -11.99 -9.81
N ASN A 84 6.89 -13.24 -10.18
CA ASN A 84 7.51 -14.39 -9.52
C ASN A 84 8.98 -14.62 -9.89
N SER A 85 9.47 -14.01 -10.97
CA SER A 85 10.82 -14.25 -11.50
C SER A 85 11.75 -13.02 -11.44
N HIS A 86 11.23 -11.81 -11.22
CA HIS A 86 11.99 -10.57 -11.35
C HIS A 86 11.70 -9.52 -10.26
N ILE A 87 11.74 -9.94 -8.99
CA ILE A 87 11.54 -9.04 -7.84
C ILE A 87 12.46 -7.81 -7.94
N GLY A 88 11.88 -6.61 -7.88
CA GLY A 88 12.60 -5.33 -7.95
C GLY A 88 12.86 -4.79 -9.36
N THR A 89 12.60 -5.56 -10.42
CA THR A 89 12.66 -5.07 -11.82
C THR A 89 11.35 -5.25 -12.59
N THR A 90 10.30 -5.70 -11.89
CA THR A 90 8.96 -5.98 -12.41
C THR A 90 8.38 -4.83 -13.23
N GLU A 91 8.48 -3.60 -12.75
CA GLU A 91 7.91 -2.43 -13.45
C GLU A 91 8.65 -2.13 -14.78
N SER A 92 9.99 -2.18 -14.76
CA SER A 92 10.81 -1.89 -15.95
C SER A 92 10.69 -3.00 -17.00
N LEU A 93 10.71 -4.26 -16.58
CA LEU A 93 10.55 -5.40 -17.48
C LEU A 93 9.11 -5.55 -17.97
N GLY A 94 8.11 -5.27 -17.13
CA GLY A 94 6.72 -5.23 -17.52
C GLY A 94 6.45 -4.17 -18.58
N LYS A 95 7.08 -2.99 -18.47
CA LYS A 95 7.00 -1.94 -19.50
C LYS A 95 7.60 -2.38 -20.83
N ILE A 96 8.77 -3.02 -20.82
CA ILE A 96 9.40 -3.56 -22.04
C ILE A 96 8.53 -4.65 -22.66
N HIS A 97 8.03 -5.59 -21.86
CA HIS A 97 7.15 -6.66 -22.33
C HIS A 97 5.91 -6.10 -23.04
N ARG A 98 5.25 -5.10 -22.44
CA ARG A 98 4.08 -4.47 -23.07
C ARG A 98 4.41 -3.77 -24.38
N LEU A 99 5.56 -3.10 -24.46
CA LEU A 99 6.02 -2.45 -25.69
C LEU A 99 6.35 -3.46 -26.80
N VAL A 100 6.87 -4.64 -26.45
CA VAL A 100 7.19 -5.68 -27.44
C VAL A 100 5.92 -6.36 -27.93
N ASN A 101 4.99 -6.69 -27.04
CA ASN A 101 3.85 -7.55 -27.36
C ASN A 101 2.57 -6.79 -27.76
N TYR A 102 2.43 -5.54 -27.33
CA TYR A 102 1.21 -4.75 -27.56
C TYR A 102 1.46 -3.42 -28.30
N SER A 103 2.63 -3.23 -28.90
CA SER A 103 2.87 -2.07 -29.76
C SER A 103 1.99 -2.13 -31.03
N PRO A 104 1.38 -1.02 -31.48
CA PRO A 104 0.55 -0.97 -32.70
C PRO A 104 1.29 -1.40 -33.98
N LEU A 105 2.62 -1.45 -33.95
CA LEU A 105 3.48 -1.81 -35.08
C LEU A 105 3.64 -3.32 -35.27
N SER A 106 3.17 -4.18 -34.35
CA SER A 106 3.21 -5.64 -34.50
C SER A 106 2.02 -6.23 -35.27
N LYS A 107 1.07 -5.38 -35.70
CA LYS A 107 -0.11 -5.75 -36.51
C LYS A 107 -0.07 -5.20 -37.94
N ALA A 108 1.12 -5.00 -38.50
CA ALA A 108 1.32 -4.68 -39.92
C ALA A 108 1.89 -5.90 -40.66
#